data_AF-A0A7Y4LCN0-F1
#
_entry.id   AF-A0A7Y4LCN0-F1
#
_cell.length_a   1.000
_cell.length_b   1.000
_cell.length_c   1.000
_cell.angle_alpha   90.00
_cell.angle_beta   90.00
_cell.angle_gamma   90.00
#
_symmetry.space_group_name_H-M   'P 1'
#
loop_
_entity.id
_entity.type
_entity.pdbx_description
1 polymer ?
#
loop_
_entity_poly.entity_id
_entity_poly.type
_entity_poly.pdbx_seq_one_letter_code
_entity_poly.pdbx_strand_id
1 'polypeptide(L)'
;MGAVLAMAWGHVQAMDVVHRWCPPETPVQTEVIQLSADALFHFAHSDIRHMLPKGKAELDQLAQKLSSVYARVDSIKIVGHTDRIGSEKANYALGLRRAETVKAYLSAQGVTAPMQTDSAGESQPVTTNCQDKGVTAALKACLQPDRRVTVEITGVKK
;
A
#
# COMPACT_ATOMS: atom_id res chain seq x y z
N MET A 1 -56.88 20.29 -8.83
CA MET A 1 -55.93 21.41 -8.65
C MET A 1 -54.97 21.01 -7.54
N GLY A 2 -53.69 20.85 -7.84
CA GLY A 2 -52.68 20.45 -6.87
C GLY A 2 -51.33 20.32 -7.55
N ALA A 3 -50.66 21.45 -7.77
CA ALA A 3 -49.31 21.51 -8.30
C ALA A 3 -48.32 21.21 -7.16
N VAL A 4 -47.46 20.21 -7.34
CA VAL A 4 -46.34 19.95 -6.44
C VAL A 4 -45.12 20.69 -6.99
N LEU A 5 -44.66 21.67 -6.22
CA LEU A 5 -43.51 22.52 -6.51
C LEU A 5 -42.22 21.74 -6.22
N ALA A 6 -41.45 21.41 -7.26
CA ALA A 6 -40.11 20.84 -7.10
C ALA A 6 -39.12 21.98 -6.78
N MET A 7 -38.58 21.99 -5.56
CA MET A 7 -37.48 22.89 -5.19
C MET A 7 -36.19 22.40 -5.83
N ALA A 8 -35.67 23.16 -6.80
CA ALA A 8 -34.33 23.00 -7.31
C ALA A 8 -33.32 23.49 -6.26
N TRP A 9 -32.42 22.61 -5.83
CA TRP A 9 -31.32 22.95 -4.93
C TRP A 9 -30.28 23.72 -5.74
N GLY A 10 -30.05 24.98 -5.36
CA GLY A 10 -29.07 25.84 -6.01
C GLY A 10 -27.66 25.30 -5.85
N HIS A 11 -27.03 24.92 -6.96
CA HIS A 11 -25.58 24.83 -7.03
C HIS A 11 -25.01 26.24 -7.00
N VAL A 12 -24.35 26.59 -5.89
CA VAL A 12 -23.50 27.79 -5.83
C VAL A 12 -22.34 27.56 -6.79
N GLN A 13 -22.36 28.28 -7.91
CA GLN A 13 -21.27 28.28 -8.88
C GLN A 13 -20.37 29.46 -8.59
N ALA A 14 -19.14 29.19 -8.14
CA ALA A 14 -18.10 30.20 -8.10
C ALA A 14 -17.71 30.52 -9.55
N MET A 15 -18.12 31.69 -10.05
CA MET A 15 -17.67 32.21 -11.34
C MET A 15 -16.40 33.03 -11.12
N ASP A 16 -15.28 32.61 -11.72
CA ASP A 16 -14.10 33.47 -11.84
C ASP A 16 -14.41 34.68 -12.75
N VAL A 17 -13.66 35.77 -12.55
CA VAL A 17 -13.80 37.10 -13.21
C VAL A 17 -13.79 37.07 -14.75
N VAL A 18 -13.51 35.92 -15.36
CA VAL A 18 -13.37 35.73 -16.82
C VAL A 18 -14.45 34.81 -17.41
N HIS A 19 -15.51 34.44 -16.66
CA HIS A 19 -16.58 33.54 -17.15
C HIS A 19 -16.05 32.23 -17.76
N ARG A 20 -14.91 31.74 -17.27
CA ARG A 20 -14.36 30.45 -17.67
C ARG A 20 -14.80 29.43 -16.65
N TRP A 21 -15.64 28.49 -17.08
CA TRP A 21 -16.04 27.35 -16.28
C TRP A 21 -14.78 26.55 -15.91
N CYS A 22 -14.39 26.55 -14.63
CA CYS A 22 -13.39 25.63 -14.14
C CYS A 22 -14.09 24.28 -13.88
N PRO A 23 -13.75 23.19 -14.59
CA PRO A 23 -14.25 21.88 -14.21
C PRO A 23 -13.79 21.56 -12.78
N PRO A 24 -14.62 20.92 -11.95
CA PRO A 24 -14.24 20.56 -10.59
C PRO A 24 -12.98 19.68 -10.62
N GLU A 25 -11.99 20.02 -9.79
CA GLU A 25 -10.78 19.22 -9.66
C GLU A 25 -11.13 17.82 -9.16
N THR A 26 -10.55 16.78 -9.77
CA THR A 26 -10.73 15.41 -9.31
C THR A 26 -9.98 15.21 -8.00
N PRO A 27 -10.63 14.67 -6.95
CA PRO A 27 -10.01 14.57 -5.64
C PRO A 27 -8.85 13.56 -5.67
N VAL A 28 -7.73 13.96 -5.05
CA VAL A 28 -6.62 13.04 -4.75
C VAL A 28 -7.08 12.05 -3.68
N GLN A 29 -6.76 10.78 -3.90
CA GLN A 29 -7.13 9.68 -3.01
C GLN A 29 -5.87 8.94 -2.56
N THR A 30 -5.91 8.43 -1.32
CA THR A 30 -4.90 7.53 -0.78
C THR A 30 -5.50 6.14 -0.56
N GLU A 31 -4.84 5.13 -1.09
CA GLU A 31 -5.21 3.72 -0.92
C GLU A 31 -4.03 2.95 -0.31
N VAL A 32 -4.34 2.08 0.66
CA VAL A 32 -3.34 1.24 1.33
C VAL A 32 -3.56 -0.22 0.98
N ILE A 33 -2.55 -0.85 0.39
CA ILE A 33 -2.54 -2.27 0.05
C ILE A 33 -1.60 -2.99 1.01
N GLN A 34 -2.04 -4.12 1.55
CA GLN A 34 -1.21 -4.99 2.40
C GLN A 34 -0.85 -6.26 1.66
N LEU A 35 0.44 -6.48 1.47
CA LEU A 35 1.01 -7.68 0.84
C LEU A 35 1.63 -8.55 1.94
N SER A 36 1.29 -9.83 1.97
CA SER A 36 1.90 -10.76 2.95
C SER A 36 3.38 -10.97 2.62
N ALA A 37 4.27 -10.76 3.58
CA ALA A 37 5.70 -10.98 3.36
C ALA A 37 6.02 -12.47 3.12
N ASP A 38 5.22 -13.37 3.69
CA ASP A 38 5.36 -14.82 3.51
C ASP A 38 4.78 -15.29 2.16
N ALA A 39 3.89 -14.51 1.55
CA ALA A 39 3.45 -14.74 0.16
C ALA A 39 4.47 -14.17 -0.84
N LEU A 40 5.19 -13.10 -0.45
CA LEU A 40 6.20 -12.46 -1.26
C LEU A 40 7.52 -13.22 -1.29
N PHE A 41 8.01 -13.70 -0.14
CA PHE A 41 9.37 -14.24 -0.01
C PHE A 41 9.40 -15.60 0.69
N HIS A 42 10.44 -16.39 0.42
CA HIS A 42 10.82 -17.47 1.32
C HIS A 42 11.12 -16.94 2.73
N PHE A 43 10.90 -17.77 3.76
CA PHE A 43 11.04 -17.38 5.16
C PHE A 43 12.39 -16.72 5.45
N ALA A 44 12.38 -15.60 6.18
CA ALA A 44 13.55 -14.78 6.53
C ALA A 44 14.37 -14.21 5.34
N HIS A 45 13.93 -14.39 4.10
CA HIS A 45 14.54 -13.74 2.95
C HIS A 45 13.90 -12.39 2.61
N SER A 46 14.61 -11.62 1.80
CA SER A 46 14.19 -10.28 1.36
C SER A 46 14.55 -9.97 -0.08
N ASP A 47 15.46 -10.71 -0.71
CA ASP A 47 15.96 -10.42 -2.05
C ASP A 47 15.12 -11.08 -3.15
N ILE A 48 15.25 -10.52 -4.35
CA ILE A 48 14.45 -10.90 -5.51
C ILE A 48 14.58 -12.38 -5.92
N ARG A 49 15.74 -13.00 -5.65
CA ARG A 49 15.99 -14.42 -5.97
C ARG A 49 15.15 -15.36 -5.10
N HIS A 50 14.75 -14.89 -3.93
CA HIS A 50 13.91 -15.62 -2.98
C HIS A 50 12.45 -15.16 -3.01
N MET A 51 12.08 -14.32 -3.99
CA MET A 51 10.69 -13.93 -4.20
C MET A 51 9.91 -15.11 -4.82
N LEU A 52 8.79 -15.45 -4.19
CA LEU A 52 7.94 -16.57 -4.59
C LEU A 52 7.18 -16.24 -5.89
N PRO A 53 6.82 -17.25 -6.70
CA PRO A 53 6.01 -17.03 -7.90
C PRO A 53 4.68 -16.31 -7.62
N LYS A 54 4.02 -16.67 -6.50
CA LYS A 54 2.81 -15.99 -6.05
C LYS A 54 3.06 -14.51 -5.74
N GLY A 55 4.16 -14.21 -5.03
CA GLY A 55 4.55 -12.85 -4.72
C GLY A 55 4.80 -11.99 -5.96
N LYS A 56 5.49 -12.55 -6.96
CA LYS A 56 5.69 -11.90 -8.26
C LYS A 56 4.36 -11.58 -8.93
N ALA A 57 3.44 -12.54 -8.97
CA ALA A 57 2.11 -12.34 -9.55
C ALA A 57 1.29 -11.26 -8.83
N GLU A 58 1.34 -11.19 -7.50
CA GLU A 58 0.68 -10.12 -6.73
C GLU A 58 1.27 -8.73 -7.07
N LEU A 59 2.58 -8.64 -7.25
CA LEU A 59 3.23 -7.39 -7.64
C LEU A 59 2.97 -7.03 -9.12
N ASP A 60 2.86 -8.01 -10.01
CA ASP A 60 2.47 -7.78 -11.41
C ASP A 60 1.04 -7.23 -11.48
N GLN A 61 0.12 -7.80 -10.70
CA GLN A 61 -1.25 -7.29 -10.56
C GLN A 61 -1.27 -5.88 -9.99
N LEU A 62 -0.42 -5.58 -9.01
CA LEU A 62 -0.29 -4.23 -8.47
C LEU A 62 0.20 -3.24 -9.55
N ALA A 63 1.23 -3.60 -10.32
CA ALA A 63 1.73 -2.76 -11.41
C ALA A 63 0.65 -2.50 -12.48
N GLN A 64 -0.12 -3.54 -12.84
CA GLN A 64 -1.27 -3.41 -13.75
C GLN A 64 -2.38 -2.53 -13.17
N LYS A 65 -2.66 -2.63 -11.87
CA LYS A 65 -3.65 -1.79 -11.19
C LYS A 65 -3.24 -0.31 -11.24
N LEU A 66 -1.97 -0.01 -11.01
CA LEU A 66 -1.45 1.36 -11.05
C LEU A 66 -1.68 2.00 -12.43
N SER A 67 -1.51 1.27 -13.53
CA SER A 67 -1.72 1.81 -14.89
C SER A 67 -3.19 1.82 -15.32
N SER A 68 -3.99 0.86 -14.85
CA SER A 68 -5.40 0.71 -15.26
C SER A 68 -6.35 1.62 -14.47
N VAL A 69 -6.16 1.74 -13.16
CA VAL A 69 -7.10 2.42 -12.24
C VAL A 69 -6.74 3.89 -12.00
N TYR A 70 -5.45 4.23 -12.00
CA TYR A 70 -5.02 5.60 -11.72
C TYR A 70 -4.84 6.39 -13.00
N ALA A 71 -5.45 7.58 -13.05
CA ALA A 71 -5.17 8.58 -14.08
C ALA A 71 -3.77 9.18 -13.86
N ARG A 72 -3.39 9.33 -12.59
CA ARG A 72 -2.09 9.83 -12.15
C ARG A 72 -1.74 9.24 -10.78
N VAL A 73 -0.49 8.85 -10.60
CA VAL A 73 0.05 8.43 -9.30
C VAL A 73 1.08 9.46 -8.87
N ASP A 74 0.86 10.05 -7.69
CA ASP A 74 1.61 11.19 -7.19
C ASP A 74 2.80 10.71 -6.36
N SER A 75 2.55 9.69 -5.54
CA SER A 75 3.56 9.03 -4.74
C SER A 75 3.14 7.62 -4.36
N ILE A 76 4.14 6.78 -4.09
CA ILE A 76 3.97 5.45 -3.53
C ILE A 76 4.92 5.32 -2.33
N LYS A 77 4.39 4.99 -1.16
CA LYS A 77 5.18 4.68 0.04
C LYS A 77 5.10 3.18 0.33
N ILE A 78 6.25 2.55 0.44
CA ILE A 78 6.39 1.11 0.65
C ILE A 78 7.04 0.87 2.01
N VAL A 79 6.31 0.28 2.94
CA VAL A 79 6.77 0.05 4.32
C VAL A 79 6.85 -1.43 4.61
N GLY A 80 8.02 -1.90 5.01
CA GLY A 80 8.22 -3.29 5.44
C GLY A 80 8.00 -3.46 6.94
N HIS A 81 7.22 -4.48 7.30
CA HIS A 81 6.93 -4.88 8.67
C HIS A 81 7.43 -6.30 8.95
N THR A 82 7.78 -6.55 10.20
CA THR A 82 8.15 -7.88 10.71
C THR A 82 7.29 -8.19 11.93
N ASP A 83 7.31 -9.46 12.34
CA ASP A 83 6.86 -9.81 13.67
C ASP A 83 7.94 -9.47 14.72
N ARG A 84 7.60 -9.69 16.00
CA ARG A 84 8.48 -9.43 17.15
C ARG A 84 9.56 -10.48 17.41
N ILE A 85 9.75 -11.47 16.53
CA ILE A 85 10.77 -12.49 16.73
C ILE A 85 12.10 -11.96 16.17
N GLY A 86 13.08 -11.75 17.06
CA GLY A 86 14.40 -11.26 16.69
C GLY A 86 14.81 -10.05 17.52
N SER A 87 15.74 -9.27 16.97
CA SER A 87 16.09 -7.96 17.55
C SER A 87 15.49 -6.85 16.70
N GLU A 88 15.08 -5.76 17.34
CA GLU A 88 14.50 -4.58 16.69
C GLU A 88 15.36 -4.12 15.49
N LYS A 89 16.69 -4.02 15.68
CA LYS A 89 17.62 -3.61 14.61
C LYS A 89 17.60 -4.58 13.42
N ALA A 90 17.59 -5.88 13.68
CA ALA A 90 17.54 -6.88 12.60
C ALA A 90 16.19 -6.84 11.87
N ASN A 91 15.11 -6.62 12.62
CA ASN A 91 13.75 -6.55 12.12
C ASN A 91 13.51 -5.30 11.27
N TYR A 92 13.98 -4.13 11.70
CA TYR A 92 14.00 -2.92 10.89
C TYR A 92 14.78 -3.11 9.58
N ALA A 93 15.99 -3.67 9.66
CA ALA A 93 16.80 -3.91 8.46
C ALA A 93 16.17 -4.95 7.50
N LEU A 94 15.50 -5.97 8.03
CA LEU A 94 14.78 -6.96 7.22
C LEU A 94 13.58 -6.33 6.52
N GLY A 95 12.76 -5.56 7.23
CA GLY A 95 11.62 -4.87 6.65
C GLY A 95 12.04 -3.88 5.56
N LEU A 96 13.11 -3.10 5.80
CA LEU A 96 13.62 -2.15 4.82
C LEU A 96 14.06 -2.84 3.52
N ARG A 97 14.85 -3.91 3.60
CA ARG A 97 15.30 -4.68 2.43
C ARG A 97 14.14 -5.28 1.63
N ARG A 98 13.08 -5.71 2.31
CA ARG A 98 11.85 -6.20 1.65
C ARG A 98 11.14 -5.07 0.89
N ALA A 99 11.00 -3.90 1.52
CA ALA A 99 10.42 -2.72 0.87
C ALA A 99 11.24 -2.28 -0.36
N GLU A 100 12.57 -2.25 -0.25
CA GLU A 100 13.48 -1.96 -1.36
C GLU A 100 13.33 -2.95 -2.52
N THR A 101 13.19 -4.24 -2.21
CA THR A 101 13.01 -5.27 -3.23
C THR A 101 11.66 -5.13 -3.94
N VAL A 102 10.59 -4.80 -3.21
CA VAL A 102 9.28 -4.49 -3.81
C VAL A 102 9.37 -3.27 -4.72
N LYS A 103 10.02 -2.18 -4.27
CA LYS A 103 10.26 -0.99 -5.10
C LYS A 103 11.02 -1.33 -6.38
N ALA A 104 12.11 -2.09 -6.28
CA ALA A 104 12.92 -2.49 -7.42
C ALA A 104 12.11 -3.33 -8.41
N TYR A 105 11.28 -4.25 -7.90
CA TYR A 105 10.40 -5.06 -8.74
C TYR A 105 9.35 -4.21 -9.48
N LEU A 106 8.63 -3.34 -8.77
CA LEU A 106 7.63 -2.46 -9.39
C LEU A 106 8.26 -1.54 -10.44
N SER A 107 9.47 -1.02 -10.18
CA SER A 107 10.22 -0.23 -11.15
C SER A 107 10.55 -1.04 -12.41
N ALA A 108 10.95 -2.31 -12.25
CA ALA A 108 11.21 -3.21 -13.37
C ALA A 108 9.94 -3.56 -14.16
N GLN A 109 8.76 -3.53 -13.52
CA GLN A 109 7.46 -3.66 -14.18
C GLN A 109 6.96 -2.36 -14.82
N GLY A 110 7.78 -1.31 -14.87
CA GLY A 110 7.47 -0.06 -15.55
C GLY A 110 6.74 0.99 -14.70
N VAL A 111 6.65 0.80 -13.37
CA VAL A 111 6.11 1.83 -12.49
C VAL A 111 7.12 2.97 -12.37
N THR A 112 6.76 4.15 -12.90
CA THR A 112 7.63 5.35 -12.93
C THR A 112 7.28 6.38 -11.86
N ALA A 113 6.19 6.18 -11.11
CA ALA A 113 5.78 7.08 -10.04
C ALA A 113 6.85 7.20 -8.94
N PRO A 114 6.96 8.35 -8.26
CA PRO A 114 7.88 8.52 -7.14
C PRO A 114 7.62 7.47 -6.05
N MET A 115 8.61 6.62 -5.80
CA MET A 115 8.54 5.54 -4.80
C MET A 115 9.52 5.79 -3.65
N GLN A 116 9.01 5.77 -2.42
CA GLN A 116 9.79 5.83 -1.17
C GLN A 116 9.66 4.52 -0.38
N THR A 117 10.73 4.14 0.30
CA THR A 117 10.80 2.90 1.09
C THR A 117 11.16 3.22 2.53
N ASP A 118 10.53 2.53 3.48
CA ASP A 118 10.83 2.63 4.90
C ASP A 118 10.55 1.27 5.59
N SER A 119 10.86 1.17 6.88
CA SER A 119 10.49 0.03 7.70
C SER A 119 9.90 0.46 9.03
N ALA A 120 8.86 -0.24 9.46
CA ALA A 120 8.42 -0.18 10.85
C ALA A 120 9.13 -1.24 11.73
N GLY A 121 9.88 -2.16 11.14
CA GLY A 121 10.31 -3.38 11.82
C GLY A 121 9.12 -4.05 12.53
N GLU A 122 9.29 -4.32 13.81
CA GLU A 122 8.27 -4.90 14.69
C GLU A 122 7.37 -3.86 15.40
N SER A 123 7.57 -2.56 15.17
CA SER A 123 6.97 -1.49 16.01
C SER A 123 5.48 -1.22 15.74
N GLN A 124 4.93 -1.76 14.65
CA GLN A 124 3.53 -1.60 14.26
C GLN A 124 2.85 -2.96 14.04
N PRO A 125 2.67 -3.77 15.11
CA PRO A 125 1.97 -5.03 15.03
C PRO A 125 0.48 -4.81 14.75
N VAL A 126 -0.11 -5.71 13.97
CA VAL A 126 -1.56 -5.82 13.76
C VAL A 126 -2.15 -6.95 14.60
N THR A 127 -1.33 -7.90 15.04
CA THR A 127 -1.77 -8.97 15.93
C THR A 127 -1.91 -8.47 17.37
N THR A 128 -3.04 -8.80 18.00
CA THR A 128 -3.35 -8.37 19.38
C THR A 128 -3.37 -9.52 20.39
N ASN A 129 -3.55 -10.76 19.94
CA ASN A 129 -3.79 -11.92 20.81
C ASN A 129 -2.68 -13.00 20.76
N CYS A 130 -1.46 -12.64 20.36
CA CYS A 130 -0.33 -13.57 20.29
C CYS A 130 0.59 -13.45 21.52
N GLN A 131 0.16 -14.05 22.64
CA GLN A 131 0.78 -13.86 23.96
C GLN A 131 1.97 -14.79 24.27
N ASP A 132 2.13 -15.88 23.51
CA ASP A 132 3.20 -16.86 23.76
C ASP A 132 4.58 -16.19 23.74
N LYS A 133 5.42 -16.49 24.73
CA LYS A 133 6.77 -15.91 24.85
C LYS A 133 7.85 -16.77 24.20
N GLY A 134 7.56 -18.03 23.88
CA GLY A 134 8.48 -18.94 23.22
C GLY A 134 8.42 -18.84 21.70
N VAL A 135 9.54 -19.10 21.02
CA VAL A 135 9.61 -19.13 19.54
C VAL A 135 9.08 -20.48 19.02
N THR A 136 7.79 -20.71 19.20
CA THR A 136 7.10 -21.94 18.77
C THR A 136 6.53 -21.79 17.35
N ALA A 137 6.21 -22.92 16.71
CA ALA A 137 5.49 -22.90 15.43
C ALA A 137 4.11 -22.22 15.56
N ALA A 138 3.41 -22.44 16.68
CA ALA A 138 2.13 -21.80 16.98
C ALA A 138 2.25 -20.28 17.08
N LEU A 139 3.27 -19.77 17.78
CA LEU A 139 3.51 -18.33 17.86
C LEU A 139 3.84 -17.74 16.49
N LYS A 140 4.72 -18.39 15.71
CA LYS A 140 5.07 -17.93 14.35
C LYS A 140 3.85 -17.85 13.43
N ALA A 141 2.93 -18.81 13.56
CA ALA A 141 1.67 -18.80 12.82
C ALA A 141 0.74 -17.68 13.31
N CYS A 142 0.62 -17.48 14.63
CA CYS A 142 -0.17 -16.39 15.21
C CYS A 142 0.32 -15.02 14.75
N LEU A 143 1.64 -14.80 14.74
CA LEU A 143 2.28 -13.54 14.34
C LEU A 143 2.36 -13.33 12.82
N GLN A 144 1.88 -14.27 12.01
CA GLN A 144 1.97 -14.20 10.55
C GLN A 144 1.44 -12.88 9.96
N PRO A 145 0.30 -12.32 10.40
CA PRO A 145 -0.22 -11.06 9.87
C PRO A 145 0.72 -9.86 10.07
N ASP A 146 1.62 -9.89 11.05
CA ASP A 146 2.59 -8.80 11.27
C ASP A 146 3.66 -8.77 10.18
N ARG A 147 3.98 -9.93 9.59
CA ARG A 147 4.94 -10.07 8.49
C ARG A 147 4.30 -9.64 7.17
N ARG A 148 4.34 -8.33 6.88
CA ARG A 148 3.71 -7.73 5.69
C ARG A 148 4.56 -6.62 5.09
N VAL A 149 4.24 -6.27 3.85
CA VAL A 149 4.67 -5.03 3.19
C VAL A 149 3.42 -4.22 2.90
N THR A 150 3.39 -2.98 3.36
CA THR A 150 2.32 -2.03 3.08
C THR A 150 2.72 -1.13 1.92
N VAL A 151 1.82 -0.97 0.95
CA VAL A 151 1.99 -0.06 -0.19
C VAL A 151 0.88 0.98 -0.13
N GLU A 152 1.23 2.20 0.24
CA GLU A 152 0.35 3.36 0.25
C GLU A 152 0.52 4.11 -1.07
N ILE A 153 -0.59 4.29 -1.80
CA ILE A 153 -0.63 4.89 -3.13
C ILE A 153 -1.45 6.16 -3.01
N THR A 154 -0.86 7.29 -3.36
CA THR A 154 -1.54 8.58 -3.43
C THR A 154 -1.63 9.02 -4.88
N GLY A 155 -2.82 9.38 -5.35
CA GLY A 155 -3.01 9.83 -6.73
C GLY A 155 -4.47 10.09 -7.09
N VAL A 156 -4.73 10.27 -8.38
CA VAL A 156 -6.07 10.49 -8.94
C VAL A 156 -6.50 9.24 -9.67
N LYS A 157 -7.66 8.68 -9.30
CA LYS A 157 -8.28 7.54 -9.99
C LYS A 157 -9.04 8.00 -11.24
N LYS A 158 -9.11 7.12 -12.24
CA LYS A 158 -9.92 7.33 -13.47
C LYS A 158 -11.40 7.25 -13.17
#